data_AF-A0A7W8NLL6-F1
#
_entry.id   AF-A0A7W8NLL6-F1
#
_cell.length_a   1.000
_cell.length_b   1.000
_cell.length_c   1.000
_cell.angle_alpha   90.00
_cell.angle_beta   90.00
_cell.angle_gamma   90.00
#
_symmetry.space_group_name_H-M   'P 1'
#
loop_
_entity.id
_entity.type
_entity.pdbx_description
1 polymer ?
#
loop_
_entity_poly.entity_id
_entity_poly.type
_entity_poly.pdbx_seq_one_letter_code
_entity_poly.pdbx_strand_id
1 'polypeptide(L)'
;MNDMQGSDPDSPFHATVDLVVGKAAGTTCFSHRLQDCLQQMPSSGVIIFVHGVNSDGEWYRAAEAGLCTGLNTRLKRCDEHLCHPSPQAGQLTPVGYRDELNDDGYVDPDYTASTFIQEQAHFSPVIRFRWG
;
A
#
# COMPACT_ATOMS: atom_id res chain seq x y z
N MET A 1 -44.37 -36.35 22.64
CA MET A 1 -44.45 -35.88 21.24
C MET A 1 -43.40 -34.81 21.08
N ASN A 2 -42.46 -35.03 20.15
CA ASN A 2 -41.43 -34.10 19.72
C ASN A 2 -42.03 -32.78 19.22
N ASP A 3 -41.29 -31.68 19.36
CA ASP A 3 -40.90 -30.83 18.23
C ASP A 3 -39.75 -29.91 18.64
N MET A 4 -38.53 -30.27 18.21
CA MET A 4 -37.37 -29.38 18.16
C MET A 4 -37.52 -28.47 16.95
N GLN A 5 -37.88 -27.20 17.15
CA GLN A 5 -37.74 -26.18 16.11
C GLN A 5 -36.25 -25.89 15.94
N GLY A 6 -35.66 -26.37 14.84
CA GLY A 6 -34.32 -25.98 14.42
C GLY A 6 -34.29 -24.50 14.08
N SER A 7 -33.42 -23.74 14.74
CA SER A 7 -33.03 -22.40 14.33
C SER A 7 -32.27 -22.49 13.01
N ASP A 8 -32.79 -21.86 11.97
CA ASP A 8 -32.17 -21.80 10.64
C ASP A 8 -30.89 -20.93 10.70
N PRO A 9 -29.68 -21.50 10.51
CA PRO A 9 -28.43 -20.77 10.64
C PRO A 9 -28.18 -19.75 9.52
N ASP A 10 -28.97 -19.81 8.43
CA ASP A 10 -28.82 -18.95 7.24
C ASP A 10 -29.85 -17.81 7.17
N SER A 11 -30.48 -17.46 8.29
CA SER A 11 -31.39 -16.30 8.34
C SER A 11 -30.64 -15.00 7.98
N PRO A 12 -31.08 -14.24 6.95
CA PRO A 12 -30.47 -12.97 6.58
C PRO A 12 -30.60 -11.90 7.69
N PHE A 13 -31.42 -12.17 8.71
CA PHE A 13 -31.57 -11.32 9.89
C PHE A 13 -30.51 -11.57 10.97
N HIS A 14 -29.65 -12.60 10.80
CA HIS A 14 -28.50 -12.90 11.66
C HIS A 14 -27.17 -12.40 11.09
N ALA A 15 -27.18 -11.72 9.94
CA ALA A 15 -25.98 -11.09 9.40
C ALA A 15 -25.58 -9.91 10.30
N THR A 16 -24.49 -10.06 11.04
CA THR A 16 -23.83 -8.96 11.75
C THR A 16 -23.37 -7.93 10.73
N VAL A 17 -24.13 -6.85 10.59
CA VAL A 17 -23.74 -5.72 9.73
C VAL A 17 -22.81 -4.83 10.54
N ASP A 18 -21.52 -4.87 10.24
CA ASP A 18 -20.57 -3.89 10.78
C ASP A 18 -20.83 -2.53 10.12
N LEU A 19 -21.69 -1.73 10.77
CA LEU A 19 -21.99 -0.38 10.35
C LEU A 19 -20.95 0.59 10.92
N VAL A 20 -20.13 1.17 10.06
CA VAL A 20 -19.21 2.25 10.46
C VAL A 20 -20.01 3.54 10.63
N VAL A 21 -20.33 3.90 11.87
CA VAL A 21 -21.16 5.08 12.23
C VAL A 21 -20.36 6.39 12.21
N GLY A 22 -19.03 6.34 12.08
CA GLY A 22 -18.21 7.53 11.92
C GLY A 22 -16.71 7.25 11.78
N LYS A 23 -16.01 8.14 11.09
CA LYS A 23 -14.55 8.14 10.95
C LYS A 23 -14.01 9.47 11.45
N ALA A 24 -13.19 9.44 12.50
CA ALA A 24 -12.48 10.61 13.00
C ALA A 24 -10.97 10.44 12.75
N ALA A 25 -10.31 11.52 12.38
CA ALA A 25 -8.85 11.58 12.28
C ALA A 25 -8.35 12.66 13.24
N GLY A 26 -7.39 12.32 14.09
CA GLY A 26 -6.77 13.23 15.04
C GLY A 26 -5.32 12.84 15.28
N THR A 27 -4.48 13.82 15.64
CA THR A 27 -3.07 13.57 15.95
C THR A 27 -2.96 13.17 17.42
N THR A 28 -2.63 11.91 17.71
CA THR A 28 -2.34 11.46 19.07
C THR A 28 -0.89 11.80 19.42
N CYS A 29 -0.68 12.78 20.30
CA CYS A 29 0.59 12.93 20.99
C CYS A 29 0.69 11.82 22.04
N PHE A 30 1.30 10.68 21.69
CA PHE A 30 1.52 9.58 22.62
C PHE A 30 2.46 10.05 23.74
N SER A 31 1.91 10.48 24.87
CA SER A 31 2.67 10.55 26.12
C SER A 31 2.96 9.12 26.55
N HIS A 32 4.24 8.81 26.79
CA HIS A 32 4.70 7.50 27.22
C HIS A 32 3.74 6.88 28.27
N ARG A 33 3.23 5.67 27.98
CA ARG A 33 2.89 4.61 28.95
C ARG A 33 1.44 4.14 29.13
N LEU A 34 0.44 4.53 28.33
CA LEU A 34 -0.94 4.01 28.54
C LEU A 34 -1.53 3.11 27.44
N GLN A 35 -1.01 3.11 26.21
CA GLN A 35 -1.50 2.22 25.15
C GLN A 35 -0.38 1.81 24.19
N ASP A 36 -0.36 0.53 23.84
CA ASP A 36 0.40 0.03 22.70
C ASP A 36 -0.34 0.41 21.41
N CYS A 37 0.31 1.22 20.59
CA CYS A 37 -0.20 1.62 19.28
C CYS A 37 0.74 1.10 18.19
N LEU A 38 0.17 0.45 17.17
CA LEU A 38 0.90 0.13 15.95
C LEU A 38 1.07 1.41 15.13
N GLN A 39 2.24 2.03 15.23
CA GLN A 39 2.59 3.21 14.46
C GLN A 39 3.50 2.82 13.28
N GLN A 40 3.10 3.21 12.07
CA GLN A 40 3.96 3.10 10.90
C GLN A 40 5.25 3.91 11.11
N MET A 41 6.40 3.31 10.82
CA MET A 41 7.67 4.04 10.89
C MET A 41 7.65 5.24 9.94
N PRO A 42 8.34 6.35 10.30
CA PRO A 42 8.40 7.53 9.44
C PRO A 42 8.99 7.21 8.06
N SER A 43 8.52 7.90 7.02
CA SER A 43 9.11 7.80 5.69
C SER A 43 10.59 8.26 5.71
N SER A 44 11.45 7.59 4.93
CA SER A 44 12.88 7.92 4.84
C SER A 44 13.18 9.19 4.02
N GLY A 45 12.14 9.87 3.54
CA GLY A 45 12.23 11.03 2.64
C GLY A 45 11.46 10.78 1.35
N VAL A 46 11.56 11.73 0.41
CA VAL A 46 10.94 11.64 -0.93
C VAL A 46 12.02 11.71 -1.99
N ILE A 47 11.93 10.81 -2.97
CA ILE A 47 12.82 10.69 -4.12
C ILE A 47 11.94 10.85 -5.36
N ILE A 48 12.28 11.79 -6.24
CA ILE A 48 11.52 12.03 -7.47
C ILE A 48 12.36 11.54 -8.65
N PHE A 49 11.82 10.60 -9.41
CA PHE A 49 12.38 10.17 -10.67
C PHE A 49 11.79 11.01 -11.81
N VAL A 50 12.67 11.55 -12.65
CA VAL A 50 12.31 12.34 -13.83
C VAL A 50 13.09 11.79 -15.02
N HIS A 51 12.42 11.53 -16.13
CA HIS A 51 13.04 10.93 -17.31
C HIS A 51 13.52 12.02 -18.25
N GLY A 52 14.53 11.67 -19.03
CA GLY A 52 15.01 12.54 -20.10
C GLY A 52 14.06 12.55 -21.30
N VAL A 53 14.41 13.36 -22.29
CA VAL A 53 13.74 13.37 -23.60
C VAL A 53 13.95 12.01 -24.26
N ASN A 54 12.91 11.46 -24.90
CA ASN A 54 12.91 10.18 -25.62
C ASN A 54 13.23 8.93 -24.77
N SER A 55 12.87 8.94 -23.48
CA SER A 55 12.81 7.73 -22.63
C SER A 55 11.49 7.74 -21.90
N ASP A 56 10.93 6.56 -21.65
CA ASP A 56 9.72 6.39 -20.83
C ASP A 56 10.05 6.23 -19.32
N GLY A 57 11.33 6.28 -18.95
CA GLY A 57 11.77 5.95 -17.60
C GLY A 57 11.83 4.43 -17.36
N GLU A 58 12.28 3.64 -18.35
CA GLU A 58 12.39 2.17 -18.28
C GLU A 58 13.13 1.72 -17.02
N TRP A 59 14.11 2.52 -16.59
CA TRP A 59 14.98 2.24 -15.45
C TRP A 59 14.31 2.41 -14.09
N TYR A 60 13.14 3.06 -14.00
CA TYR A 60 12.49 3.40 -12.74
C TYR A 60 12.17 2.17 -11.90
N ARG A 61 11.63 1.11 -12.51
CA ARG A 61 11.23 -0.11 -11.79
C ARG A 61 12.42 -0.77 -11.10
N ALA A 62 13.54 -0.92 -11.83
CA ALA A 62 14.75 -1.51 -11.30
C ALA A 62 15.41 -0.64 -10.22
N ALA A 63 15.49 0.68 -10.45
CA ALA A 63 16.10 1.60 -9.49
C ALA A 63 15.28 1.72 -8.20
N GLU A 64 13.95 1.77 -8.28
CA GLU A 64 13.08 1.79 -7.10
C GLU A 64 13.21 0.51 -6.27
N ALA A 65 13.27 -0.66 -6.93
CA ALA A 65 13.50 -1.94 -6.25
C ALA A 65 14.85 -1.97 -5.53
N GLY A 66 15.92 -1.50 -6.18
CA GLY A 66 17.24 -1.37 -5.58
C GLY A 66 17.26 -0.41 -4.39
N LEU A 67 16.60 0.76 -4.52
CA LEU A 67 16.48 1.74 -3.44
C LEU A 67 15.73 1.18 -2.23
N CYS A 68 14.58 0.55 -2.43
CA CYS A 68 13.81 -0.06 -1.34
C CYS A 68 14.64 -1.13 -0.62
N THR A 69 15.33 -2.00 -1.37
CA THR A 69 16.19 -3.05 -0.83
C THR A 69 17.37 -2.48 -0.03
N GLY A 70 18.09 -1.51 -0.60
CA GLY A 70 19.24 -0.88 0.04
C GLY A 70 18.86 -0.07 1.28
N LEU A 71 17.77 0.69 1.21
CA LEU A 71 17.27 1.47 2.34
C LEU A 71 16.71 0.57 3.45
N ASN A 72 15.99 -0.51 3.13
CA ASN A 72 15.56 -1.47 4.15
C ASN A 72 16.75 -2.06 4.91
N THR A 73 17.81 -2.44 4.19
CA THR A 73 19.05 -2.92 4.81
C THR A 73 19.68 -1.84 5.69
N ARG A 74 19.85 -0.62 5.16
CA ARG A 74 20.53 0.48 5.87
C ARG A 74 19.75 0.98 7.09
N LEU A 75 18.41 0.98 7.03
CA LEU A 75 17.53 1.50 8.07
C LEU A 75 16.99 0.41 9.01
N LYS A 76 17.46 -0.84 8.88
CA LYS A 76 17.00 -2.00 9.65
C LYS A 76 15.49 -2.21 9.56
N ARG A 77 14.99 -2.36 8.33
CA ARG A 77 13.57 -2.61 8.02
C ARG A 77 13.33 -3.93 7.27
N CYS A 78 14.34 -4.78 7.20
CA CYS A 78 14.18 -6.17 6.76
C CYS A 78 13.32 -6.98 7.74
N ASP A 79 12.91 -8.18 7.33
CA ASP A 79 11.98 -9.01 8.09
C ASP A 79 12.47 -9.34 9.50
N GLU A 80 13.78 -9.54 9.66
CA GLU A 80 14.42 -9.86 10.94
C GLU A 80 14.46 -8.67 11.90
N HIS A 81 14.27 -7.46 11.38
CA HIS A 81 14.34 -6.23 12.16
C HIS A 81 12.98 -5.74 12.64
N LEU A 82 11.88 -6.20 12.02
CA LEU A 82 10.53 -5.73 12.29
C LEU A 82 9.69 -6.79 12.99
N CYS A 83 8.95 -6.38 14.03
CA CYS A 83 7.97 -7.24 14.67
C CYS A 83 6.82 -7.63 13.70
N HIS A 84 6.51 -6.74 12.76
CA HIS A 84 5.50 -6.95 11.72
C HIS A 84 6.08 -6.56 10.35
N PRO A 85 6.71 -7.49 9.60
CA PRO A 85 7.28 -7.20 8.29
C PRO A 85 6.18 -6.91 7.27
N SER A 86 5.88 -5.63 7.08
CA SER A 86 4.82 -5.17 6.18
C SER A 86 5.04 -3.71 5.77
N PRO A 87 4.52 -3.28 4.62
CA PRO A 87 4.51 -1.88 4.22
C PRO A 87 3.87 -0.96 5.27
N GLN A 88 2.80 -1.43 5.92
CA GLN A 88 2.07 -0.69 6.96
C GLN A 88 2.90 -0.48 8.23
N ALA A 89 3.81 -1.40 8.56
CA ALA A 89 4.76 -1.20 9.65
C ALA A 89 5.94 -0.28 9.24
N GLY A 90 6.09 -0.01 7.94
CA GLY A 90 7.08 0.90 7.38
C GLY A 90 8.24 0.22 6.67
N GLN A 91 8.13 -1.08 6.37
CA GLN A 91 9.05 -1.75 5.45
C GLN A 91 8.91 -1.13 4.06
N LEU A 92 10.03 -0.72 3.45
CA LEU A 92 9.99 -0.05 2.16
C LEU A 92 9.68 -1.06 1.06
N THR A 93 8.60 -0.84 0.35
CA THR A 93 8.13 -1.73 -0.73
C THR A 93 7.84 -0.90 -1.96
N PRO A 94 8.40 -1.26 -3.13
CA PRO A 94 8.17 -0.55 -4.39
C PRO A 94 6.70 -0.41 -4.73
N VAL A 95 6.35 0.68 -5.39
CA VAL A 95 5.02 0.88 -5.96
C VAL A 95 4.93 0.09 -7.27
N GLY A 96 3.85 -0.67 -7.42
CA GLY A 96 3.48 -1.32 -8.67
C GLY A 96 2.77 -0.32 -9.58
N TYR A 97 3.32 -0.08 -10.75
CA TYR A 97 2.69 0.73 -11.79
C TYR A 97 2.19 -0.23 -12.87
N ARG A 98 0.99 0.01 -13.38
CA ARG A 98 0.46 -0.71 -14.54
C ARG A 98 1.33 -0.45 -15.77
N ASP A 99 1.20 -1.32 -16.75
CA ASP A 99 1.82 -1.08 -18.04
C ASP A 99 0.94 -0.08 -18.82
N GLU A 100 1.58 0.86 -19.52
CA GLU A 100 0.90 1.94 -20.25
C GLU A 100 0.31 1.48 -21.57
N LEU A 101 0.92 0.45 -22.14
CA LEU A 101 0.52 -0.12 -23.41
C LEU A 101 -0.27 -1.39 -23.14
N ASN A 102 -1.35 -1.56 -23.87
CA ASN A 102 -2.07 -2.82 -23.94
C ASN A 102 -1.27 -3.84 -24.78
N ASP A 103 -1.74 -5.09 -24.81
CA ASP A 103 -1.10 -6.18 -25.54
C ASP A 103 -0.99 -5.92 -27.06
N ASP A 104 -1.86 -5.06 -27.60
CA ASP A 104 -1.86 -4.62 -29.01
C ASP A 104 -0.89 -3.45 -29.28
N GLY A 105 -0.19 -2.95 -28.25
CA GLY A 105 0.79 -1.87 -28.34
C GLY A 105 0.20 -0.46 -28.36
N TYR A 106 -1.10 -0.29 -28.11
CA TYR A 106 -1.76 1.00 -27.97
C TYR A 106 -1.78 1.46 -26.50
N VAL A 107 -1.87 2.76 -26.28
CA VAL A 107 -2.07 3.32 -24.94
C VAL A 107 -3.37 2.78 -24.36
N ASP A 108 -3.29 2.18 -23.17
CA ASP A 108 -4.45 1.72 -22.42
C ASP A 108 -5.34 2.93 -22.04
N PRO A 109 -6.59 3.01 -22.52
CA PRO A 109 -7.49 4.13 -22.21
C PRO A 109 -7.82 4.22 -20.72
N ASP A 110 -7.69 3.12 -19.98
CA ASP A 110 -7.89 3.07 -18.54
C ASP A 110 -6.58 3.32 -17.78
N TYR A 111 -5.49 3.71 -18.45
CA TYR A 111 -4.27 4.21 -17.81
C TYR A 111 -4.40 5.71 -17.56
N THR A 112 -4.95 6.07 -16.40
CA THR A 112 -5.27 7.44 -16.01
C THR A 112 -4.58 7.81 -14.70
N ALA A 113 -4.58 9.09 -14.34
CA ALA A 113 -4.08 9.60 -13.07
C ALA A 113 -4.67 8.91 -11.82
N SER A 114 -5.85 8.29 -11.93
CA SER A 114 -6.50 7.55 -10.84
C SER A 114 -6.22 6.05 -10.84
N THR A 115 -5.70 5.50 -11.93
CA THR A 115 -5.68 4.05 -12.18
C THR A 115 -4.31 3.50 -12.53
N PHE A 116 -3.29 4.35 -12.67
CA PHE A 116 -1.93 3.94 -13.07
C PHE A 116 -1.17 3.13 -11.99
N ILE A 117 -1.58 3.24 -10.72
CA ILE A 117 -1.00 2.47 -9.60
C ILE A 117 -1.78 1.15 -9.45
N GLN A 118 -1.06 0.04 -9.34
CA GLN A 118 -1.64 -1.27 -9.05
C GLN A 118 -2.18 -1.31 -7.62
N GLU A 119 -3.29 -2.03 -7.41
CA GLU A 119 -3.87 -2.26 -6.08
C GLU A 119 -2.99 -3.21 -5.25
N GLN A 120 -1.90 -2.68 -4.71
CA GLN A 120 -0.97 -3.41 -3.85
C GLN A 120 -0.56 -2.56 -2.65
N ALA A 121 -0.29 -3.22 -1.52
CA ALA A 121 0.34 -2.55 -0.39
C ALA A 121 1.76 -2.12 -0.77
N HIS A 122 2.09 -0.86 -0.52
CA HIS A 122 3.40 -0.29 -0.85
C HIS A 122 3.79 0.76 0.19
N PHE A 123 5.09 1.03 0.28
CA PHE A 123 5.63 2.09 1.13
C PHE A 123 6.95 2.56 0.52
N SER A 124 6.86 3.10 -0.68
CA SER A 124 8.02 3.54 -1.45
C SER A 124 8.36 4.99 -1.14
N PRO A 125 9.65 5.35 -1.06
CA PRO A 125 10.06 6.75 -1.04
C PRO A 125 10.04 7.39 -2.43
N VAL A 126 9.78 6.62 -3.50
CA VAL A 126 9.93 7.06 -4.89
C VAL A 126 8.59 7.52 -5.49
N ILE A 127 8.62 8.68 -6.15
CA ILE A 127 7.56 9.18 -7.03
C ILE A 127 8.10 9.19 -8.45
N ARG A 128 7.42 8.50 -9.37
CA ARG A 128 7.76 8.47 -10.79
C ARG A 128 7.05 9.61 -11.50
N PHE A 129 7.81 10.58 -12.01
CA PHE A 129 7.28 11.70 -12.76
C PHE A 129 7.49 11.46 -14.26
N ARG A 130 6.41 11.52 -15.02
CA ARG A 130 6.43 11.46 -16.49
C ARG A 130 5.98 12.80 -17.06
N TRP A 131 6.68 13.28 -18.08
CA TRP A 131 6.32 14.50 -18.82
C TRP A 131 6.43 14.25 -20.33
N GLY A 132 5.40 14.65 -21.06
CA GLY A 132 5.20 14.32 -22.47
C GLY A 132 3.74 14.02 -22.74
#